data_AF-A0A936SZE7-F1
#
_entry.id   AF-A0A936SZE7-F1
#
_cell.length_a   1.000
_cell.length_b   1.000
_cell.length_c   1.000
_cell.angle_alpha   90.00
_cell.angle_beta   90.00
_cell.angle_gamma   90.00
#
_symmetry.space_group_name_H-M   'P 1'
#
loop_
_entity.id
_entity.type
_entity.pdbx_description
1 polymer ?
#
loop_
_entity_poly.entity_id
_entity_poly.type
_entity_poly.pdbx_seq_one_letter_code
_entity_poly.pdbx_strand_id
1 'polypeptide(L)'
;MGEWREVQLGEVADLLTGFPFKSQYYSDDPADPRLIGGDNIVQGSLRWDNVRRWPHSMTSDLERYWLAPGDVVLAMDRPWIEAGLKRAAIVREDLPALLVQRTARLRGSSTLDNTFLRYVIGSHEFVQYILGVQTGTAVPHISPAQIRAFRFLLPPLSRQRAIAHILGALDDKIELNRRMNETLEAMARALFKSWFVDFDPVRAKAAGRAPSGMDAETAKLFPSEFVQSDMGEIPRGWRVGTVGEFVELQRGAIRQASSAKGSDPVQSF
;
A
#
# COMPACT_ATOMS: atom_id res chain seq x y z
N MET A 1 -4.78 -11.16 36.83
CA MET A 1 -4.76 -10.47 35.53
C MET A 1 -4.13 -9.11 35.77
N GLY A 2 -3.07 -8.73 35.04
CA GLY A 2 -2.45 -7.42 35.25
C GLY A 2 -3.34 -6.27 34.74
N GLU A 3 -3.31 -5.15 35.45
CA GLU A 3 -4.04 -3.93 35.09
C GLU A 3 -3.42 -3.22 33.89
N TRP A 4 -4.25 -2.49 33.16
CA TRP A 4 -3.81 -1.59 32.10
C TRP A 4 -3.53 -0.23 32.73
N ARG A 5 -2.44 0.42 32.34
CA ARG A 5 -2.07 1.74 32.85
C ARG A 5 -2.06 2.77 31.72
N GLU A 6 -2.55 3.97 31.99
CA GLU A 6 -2.38 5.09 31.05
C GLU A 6 -0.92 5.54 31.05
N VAL A 7 -0.34 5.72 29.86
CA VAL A 7 1.04 6.21 29.67
C VAL A 7 1.09 7.18 28.50
N GLN A 8 2.11 8.04 28.47
CA GLN A 8 2.48 8.77 27.25
C GLN A 8 3.43 7.93 26.39
N LEU A 9 3.31 8.02 25.07
CA LEU A 9 4.15 7.27 24.15
C LEU A 9 5.64 7.56 24.37
N GLY A 10 5.99 8.81 24.67
CA GLY A 10 7.36 9.22 24.96
C GLY A 10 7.98 8.61 26.23
N GLU A 11 7.16 8.08 27.16
CA GLU A 11 7.62 7.42 28.38
C GLU A 11 8.05 5.97 28.13
N VAL A 12 7.50 5.35 27.09
CA VAL A 12 7.61 3.90 26.85
C VAL A 12 8.19 3.54 25.48
N ALA A 13 8.45 4.53 24.62
CA ALA A 13 9.11 4.37 23.34
C ALA A 13 10.26 5.38 23.16
N ASP A 14 11.40 4.89 22.69
CA ASP A 14 12.43 5.73 22.11
C ASP A 14 11.97 6.25 20.76
N LEU A 15 12.05 7.56 20.57
CA LEU A 15 11.70 8.23 19.32
C LEU A 15 12.92 9.00 18.83
N LEU A 16 13.25 8.78 17.56
CA LEU A 16 14.37 9.44 16.89
C LEU A 16 13.87 10.04 15.58
N THR A 17 14.25 11.27 15.29
CA THR A 17 14.11 11.88 13.96
C THR A 17 15.38 11.67 13.15
N GLY A 18 15.25 11.46 11.84
CA GLY A 18 16.40 11.14 10.99
C GLY A 18 17.36 12.28 10.67
N PHE A 19 18.41 11.94 9.92
CA PHE A 19 19.52 12.80 9.56
C PHE A 19 19.25 13.62 8.28
N PRO A 20 19.74 14.88 8.18
CA PRO A 20 19.58 15.71 6.99
C PRO A 20 20.62 15.38 5.90
N PHE A 21 20.43 14.27 5.19
CA PHE A 21 21.28 13.86 4.07
C PHE A 21 21.24 14.88 2.92
N LYS A 22 22.41 15.31 2.44
CA LYS A 22 22.52 16.26 1.32
C LYS A 22 22.47 15.51 -0.01
N SER A 23 21.59 15.95 -0.92
CA SER A 23 21.34 15.26 -2.19
C SER A 23 22.54 15.15 -3.11
N GLN A 24 23.49 16.07 -3.04
CA GLN A 24 24.72 16.04 -3.83
C GLN A 24 25.62 14.82 -3.57
N TYR A 25 25.38 14.08 -2.48
CA TYR A 25 26.13 12.89 -2.10
C TYR A 25 25.31 11.61 -2.25
N TYR A 26 24.14 11.65 -2.89
CA TYR A 26 23.39 10.42 -3.13
C TYR A 26 24.18 9.47 -4.03
N SER A 27 24.07 8.19 -3.72
CA SER A 27 24.73 7.12 -4.47
C SER A 27 23.77 6.45 -5.43
N ASP A 28 24.31 6.02 -6.57
CA ASP A 28 23.63 5.14 -7.53
C ASP A 28 24.01 3.66 -7.33
N ASP A 29 24.95 3.34 -6.42
CA ASP A 29 25.36 1.96 -6.14
C ASP A 29 24.22 1.18 -5.44
N PRO A 30 23.70 0.09 -6.02
CA PRO A 30 22.66 -0.73 -5.39
C PRO A 30 23.09 -1.39 -4.07
N ALA A 31 24.40 -1.54 -3.82
CA ALA A 31 24.94 -2.07 -2.58
C ALA A 31 24.93 -1.06 -1.43
N ASP A 32 24.81 0.24 -1.74
CA ASP A 32 24.77 1.28 -0.71
C ASP A 32 23.44 1.29 0.06
N PRO A 33 23.46 1.63 1.35
CA PRO A 33 22.27 1.64 2.20
C PRO A 33 21.18 2.56 1.67
N ARG A 34 19.94 2.08 1.79
CA ARG A 34 18.74 2.82 1.40
C ARG A 34 18.46 3.95 2.40
N LEU A 35 17.96 5.08 1.90
CA LEU A 35 17.46 6.17 2.71
C LEU A 35 15.94 6.07 2.86
N ILE A 36 15.43 6.04 4.10
CA ILE A 36 13.99 6.05 4.39
C ILE A 36 13.54 7.47 4.72
N GLY A 37 12.87 8.10 3.76
CA GLY A 37 12.14 9.34 3.93
C GLY A 37 10.63 9.13 3.92
N GLY A 38 9.88 10.21 4.17
CA GLY A 38 8.42 10.16 4.17
C GLY A 38 7.83 9.73 2.82
N ASP A 39 8.52 9.87 1.70
CA ASP A 39 8.11 9.42 0.36
C ASP A 39 8.15 7.89 0.17
N ASN A 40 8.95 7.20 0.98
CA ASN A 40 9.02 5.74 1.01
C ASN A 40 7.94 5.11 1.88
N ILE A 41 7.39 5.87 2.83
CA ILE A 41 6.42 5.33 3.80
C ILE A 41 5.01 5.49 3.26
N VAL A 42 4.32 4.37 3.09
CA VAL A 42 2.89 4.31 2.77
C VAL A 42 2.12 3.72 3.95
N GLN A 43 0.81 3.50 3.83
CA GLN A 43 0.02 2.93 4.91
C GLN A 43 0.35 1.45 5.10
N GLY A 44 1.09 1.13 6.16
CA GLY A 44 1.36 -0.23 6.62
C GLY A 44 2.56 -0.93 5.96
N SER A 45 3.17 -0.36 4.93
CA SER A 45 4.32 -0.92 4.22
C SER A 45 5.28 0.16 3.72
N LEU A 46 6.42 -0.28 3.18
CA LEU A 46 7.42 0.57 2.55
C LEU A 46 7.40 0.39 1.03
N ARG A 47 7.68 1.48 0.33
CA ARG A 47 7.82 1.53 -1.12
C ARG A 47 9.22 2.00 -1.47
N TRP A 48 9.87 1.23 -2.34
CA TRP A 48 11.28 1.40 -2.69
C TRP A 48 11.52 1.88 -4.13
N ASP A 49 10.47 2.34 -4.81
CA ASP A 49 10.59 2.93 -6.14
C ASP A 49 11.47 4.18 -6.10
N ASN A 50 12.45 4.26 -7.01
CA ASN A 50 13.42 5.37 -7.08
C ASN A 50 14.08 5.68 -5.72
N VAL A 51 14.39 4.64 -4.94
CA VAL A 51 14.99 4.78 -3.61
C VAL A 51 16.33 5.51 -3.68
N ARG A 52 16.49 6.53 -2.83
CA ARG A 52 17.74 7.24 -2.65
C ARG A 52 18.69 6.42 -1.78
N ARG A 53 19.98 6.43 -2.08
CA ARG A 53 21.00 5.69 -1.34
C ARG A 53 22.10 6.60 -0.84
N TRP A 54 22.81 6.13 0.19
CA TRP A 54 23.89 6.88 0.82
C TRP A 54 25.20 6.10 0.76
N PRO A 55 26.32 6.69 0.30
CA PRO A 55 27.59 6.01 0.20
C PRO A 55 28.00 5.35 1.52
N HIS A 56 28.34 4.06 1.49
CA HIS A 56 28.78 3.32 2.68
C HIS A 56 30.01 3.97 3.33
N SER A 57 30.90 4.56 2.52
CA SER A 57 32.08 5.31 2.97
C SER A 57 31.76 6.55 3.80
N MET A 58 30.51 7.03 3.80
CA MET A 58 30.05 8.23 4.52
C MET A 58 29.10 7.89 5.68
N THR A 59 29.24 6.71 6.29
CA THR A 59 28.33 6.23 7.35
C THR A 59 28.90 6.25 8.76
N SER A 60 30.16 6.67 8.94
CA SER A 60 30.91 6.60 10.20
C SER A 60 30.38 7.43 11.38
N ASP A 61 29.47 8.37 11.13
CA ASP A 61 28.84 9.21 12.18
C ASP A 61 27.32 9.00 12.24
N LEU A 62 26.82 7.89 11.68
CA LEU A 62 25.39 7.63 11.47
C LEU A 62 24.85 6.47 12.30
N GLU A 63 25.60 5.96 13.28
CA GLU A 63 25.31 4.75 14.05
C GLU A 63 23.87 4.75 14.60
N ARG A 64 23.43 5.89 15.13
CA ARG A 64 22.09 6.05 15.73
C ARG A 64 20.94 6.03 14.72
N TYR A 65 21.21 6.31 13.45
CA TYR A 65 20.19 6.44 12.39
C TYR A 65 19.95 5.15 11.62
N TRP A 66 20.75 4.11 11.88
CA TRP A 66 20.48 2.78 11.36
C TRP A 66 19.17 2.24 11.90
N LEU A 67 18.36 1.75 10.97
CA LEU A 67 17.12 1.08 11.28
C LEU A 67 17.36 -0.40 11.58
N ALA A 68 16.51 -0.96 12.42
CA ALA A 68 16.54 -2.36 12.81
C ALA A 68 15.18 -3.03 12.53
N PRO A 69 15.14 -4.37 12.40
CA PRO A 69 13.87 -5.07 12.26
C PRO A 69 12.93 -4.77 13.43
N GLY A 70 11.67 -4.50 13.13
CA GLY A 70 10.63 -4.15 14.10
C GLY A 70 10.59 -2.66 14.49
N ASP A 71 11.50 -1.82 14.00
CA ASP A 71 11.35 -0.37 14.13
C ASP A 71 10.06 0.09 13.45
N VAL A 72 9.32 0.98 14.10
CA VAL A 72 8.14 1.61 13.50
C VAL A 72 8.55 2.97 12.95
N VAL A 73 8.32 3.20 11.66
CA VAL A 73 8.61 4.49 11.02
C VAL A 73 7.33 5.25 10.71
N LEU A 74 7.37 6.57 10.85
CA LEU A 74 6.25 7.48 10.64
C LEU A 74 6.74 8.72 9.87
N ALA A 75 6.10 9.04 8.74
CA ALA A 75 6.35 10.28 8.03
C ALA A 75 5.83 11.46 8.86
N MET A 76 6.63 12.52 9.01
CA MET A 76 6.23 13.71 9.79
C MET A 76 5.65 14.82 8.92
N ASP A 77 5.90 14.78 7.61
CA ASP A 77 5.32 15.68 6.63
C ASP A 77 4.20 15.00 5.86
N ARG A 78 3.04 15.66 5.82
CA ARG A 78 1.80 15.07 5.30
C ARG A 78 1.63 13.67 5.89
N PRO A 79 1.60 13.54 7.23
CA PRO A 79 1.55 12.23 7.88
C PRO A 79 0.33 11.41 7.44
N TRP A 80 -0.75 12.09 7.02
CA TRP A 80 -1.96 11.49 6.49
C TRP A 80 -2.12 11.79 4.99
N ILE A 81 -2.49 10.76 4.23
CA ILE A 81 -2.91 10.83 2.81
C ILE A 81 -4.26 10.12 2.66
N GLU A 82 -4.85 10.12 1.46
CA GLU A 82 -6.12 9.43 1.20
C GLU A 82 -6.10 7.96 1.61
N ALA A 83 -4.99 7.26 1.34
CA ALA A 83 -4.78 5.88 1.77
C ALA A 83 -4.64 5.72 3.29
N GLY A 84 -4.39 6.79 4.05
CA GLY A 84 -4.30 6.78 5.50
C GLY A 84 -2.96 7.28 6.04
N LEU A 85 -2.68 6.93 7.31
CA LEU A 85 -1.47 7.34 8.01
C LEU A 85 -0.23 6.66 7.41
N LYS A 86 0.75 7.46 7.02
CA LYS A 86 2.03 7.04 6.45
C LYS A 86 2.96 6.50 7.54
N ARG A 87 2.70 5.25 7.92
CA ARG A 87 3.49 4.49 8.89
C ARG A 87 3.81 3.09 8.37
N ALA A 88 4.95 2.55 8.75
CA ALA A 88 5.32 1.18 8.44
C ALA A 88 6.15 0.57 9.59
N ALA A 89 6.28 -0.75 9.59
CA ALA A 89 7.27 -1.43 10.41
C ALA A 89 8.38 -1.96 9.50
N ILE A 90 9.63 -1.84 9.94
CA ILE A 90 10.80 -2.31 9.23
C ILE A 90 10.90 -3.83 9.31
N VAL A 91 10.97 -4.51 8.16
CA VAL A 91 11.27 -5.94 8.08
C VAL A 91 12.73 -6.17 7.66
N ARG A 92 13.18 -7.42 7.63
CA ARG A 92 14.60 -7.73 7.33
C ARG A 92 14.95 -7.35 5.88
N GLU A 93 14.00 -7.49 4.98
CA GLU A 93 14.11 -7.21 3.55
C GLU A 93 14.25 -5.71 3.26
N ASP A 94 13.92 -4.85 4.21
CA ASP A 94 14.07 -3.39 4.14
C ASP A 94 15.48 -2.91 4.49
N LEU A 95 16.33 -3.78 5.02
CA LEU A 95 17.66 -3.43 5.51
C LEU A 95 18.76 -3.75 4.50
N PRO A 96 19.94 -3.11 4.58
CA PRO A 96 20.28 -2.00 5.48
C PRO A 96 19.63 -0.67 5.05
N ALA A 97 19.20 0.13 6.04
CA ALA A 97 18.54 1.41 5.79
C ALA A 97 18.81 2.46 6.87
N LEU A 98 18.91 3.72 6.44
CA LEU A 98 19.16 4.89 7.27
C LEU A 98 17.93 5.80 7.33
N LEU A 99 17.63 6.32 8.52
CA LEU A 99 16.50 7.21 8.77
C LEU A 99 16.80 8.65 8.30
N VAL A 100 15.97 9.18 7.40
CA VAL A 100 16.07 10.56 6.87
C VAL A 100 15.32 11.55 7.75
N GLN A 101 15.77 12.81 7.78
CA GLN A 101 15.07 13.92 8.44
C GLN A 101 13.57 13.97 8.13
N ARG A 102 12.79 14.54 9.06
CA ARG A 102 11.31 14.65 8.97
C ARG A 102 10.62 13.29 8.80
N THR A 103 11.30 12.25 9.25
CA THR A 103 10.78 10.89 9.45
C THR A 103 11.14 10.48 10.87
N ALA A 104 10.17 9.96 11.60
CA ALA A 104 10.36 9.46 12.95
C ALA A 104 10.54 7.94 12.92
N ARG A 105 11.50 7.45 13.70
CA ARG A 105 11.60 6.04 14.12
C ARG A 105 11.14 5.94 15.56
N LEU A 106 10.28 4.97 15.84
CA LEU A 106 9.82 4.61 17.17
C LEU A 106 10.28 3.18 17.49
N ARG A 107 10.83 3.00 18.68
CA ARG A 107 11.24 1.69 19.22
C ARG A 107 10.74 1.58 20.65
N GLY A 108 9.95 0.56 20.93
CA GLY A 108 9.47 0.25 22.27
C GLY A 108 10.63 0.01 23.25
N SER A 109 10.43 0.47 24.48
CA SER A 109 11.31 0.15 25.60
C SER A 109 11.13 -1.30 26.06
N SER A 110 11.81 -1.70 27.14
CA SER A 110 11.61 -2.99 27.80
C SER A 110 10.15 -3.25 28.24
N THR A 111 9.31 -2.22 28.30
CA THR A 111 7.90 -2.31 28.73
C THR A 111 6.89 -2.26 27.57
N LEU A 112 7.35 -2.02 26.35
CA LEU A 112 6.51 -1.89 25.16
C LEU A 112 7.05 -2.77 24.03
N ASP A 113 6.27 -3.78 23.65
CA ASP A 113 6.59 -4.65 22.53
C ASP A 113 6.51 -3.88 21.19
N ASN A 114 7.51 -4.02 20.32
CA ASN A 114 7.57 -3.32 19.03
C ASN A 114 6.41 -3.68 18.09
N THR A 115 5.98 -4.94 18.09
CA THR A 115 4.87 -5.39 17.25
C THR A 115 3.56 -4.80 17.76
N PHE A 116 3.39 -4.75 19.08
CA PHE A 116 2.26 -4.05 19.69
C PHE A 116 2.30 -2.54 19.40
N LEU A 117 3.46 -1.90 19.51
CA LEU A 117 3.67 -0.49 19.16
C LEU A 117 3.22 -0.19 17.72
N ARG A 118 3.54 -1.06 16.75
CA ARG A 118 3.06 -0.93 15.36
C ARG A 118 1.54 -0.80 15.30
N TYR A 119 0.80 -1.56 16.11
CA TYR A 119 -0.66 -1.48 16.18
C TYR A 119 -1.16 -0.26 16.95
N VAL A 120 -0.45 0.18 18.01
CA VAL A 120 -0.76 1.43 18.70
C VAL A 120 -0.68 2.62 17.74
N ILE A 121 0.40 2.75 16.96
CA ILE A 121 0.55 3.83 15.96
C ILE A 121 -0.43 3.68 14.79
N GLY A 122 -0.93 2.47 14.56
CA GLY A 122 -1.96 2.18 13.56
C GLY A 122 -3.40 2.28 14.02
N SER A 123 -3.62 2.55 15.30
CA SER A 123 -4.94 2.57 15.91
C SER A 123 -5.76 3.75 15.43
N HIS A 124 -7.08 3.61 15.52
CA HIS A 124 -8.00 4.71 15.22
C HIS A 124 -7.75 5.89 16.15
N GLU A 125 -7.47 5.62 17.42
CA GLU A 125 -7.19 6.60 18.46
C GLU A 125 -5.95 7.44 18.13
N PHE A 126 -4.84 6.79 17.72
CA PHE A 126 -3.63 7.51 17.32
C PHE A 126 -3.89 8.36 16.07
N VAL A 127 -4.59 7.80 15.09
CA VAL A 127 -4.95 8.52 13.86
C VAL A 127 -5.77 9.77 14.15
N GLN A 128 -6.84 9.66 14.94
CA GLN A 128 -7.69 10.81 15.30
C GLN A 128 -6.91 11.86 16.08
N TYR A 129 -6.05 11.42 17.00
CA TYR A 129 -5.16 12.31 17.72
C TYR A 129 -4.25 13.11 16.76
N ILE A 130 -3.57 12.45 15.81
CA ILE A 130 -2.71 13.13 14.82
C ILE A 130 -3.51 14.12 13.97
N LEU A 131 -4.70 13.73 13.52
CA LEU A 131 -5.56 14.61 12.72
C LEU A 131 -6.00 15.85 13.49
N GLY A 132 -6.13 15.76 14.81
CA GLY A 132 -6.48 16.88 15.69
C GLY A 132 -5.31 17.78 16.09
N VAL A 133 -4.06 17.28 16.11
CA VAL A 133 -2.89 18.06 16.54
C VAL A 133 -1.98 18.52 15.40
N GLN A 134 -2.18 18.03 14.17
CA GLN A 134 -1.38 18.45 13.02
C GLN A 134 -1.44 19.97 12.80
N THR A 135 -0.30 20.55 12.44
CA THR A 135 -0.14 22.01 12.21
C THR A 135 0.12 22.29 10.74
N GLY A 136 -0.22 23.51 10.28
CA GLY A 136 0.02 23.95 8.90
C GLY A 136 -1.18 23.67 7.99
N THR A 137 -1.66 24.72 7.32
CA THR A 137 -2.87 24.68 6.48
C THR A 137 -2.61 24.11 5.08
N ALA A 138 -1.40 24.29 4.54
CA ALA A 138 -1.03 23.81 3.20
C ALA A 138 -0.31 22.45 3.20
N VAL A 139 0.55 22.20 4.21
CA VAL A 139 1.28 20.94 4.38
C VAL A 139 1.16 20.54 5.85
N PRO A 140 0.22 19.64 6.19
CA PRO A 140 0.05 19.20 7.56
C PRO A 140 1.34 18.56 8.08
N HIS A 141 1.74 18.96 9.27
CA HIS A 141 2.98 18.55 9.91
C HIS A 141 2.74 18.11 11.35
N ILE A 142 3.50 17.09 11.77
CA ILE A 142 3.53 16.59 13.14
C ILE A 142 4.96 16.63 13.70
N SER A 143 5.10 17.22 14.88
CA SER A 143 6.38 17.32 15.59
C SER A 143 6.68 16.08 16.44
N PRO A 144 7.96 15.85 16.80
CA PRO A 144 8.34 14.76 17.71
C PRO A 144 7.67 14.87 19.08
N ALA A 145 7.51 16.11 19.58
CA ALA A 145 6.85 16.38 20.85
C ALA A 145 5.38 15.95 20.83
N GLN A 146 4.67 16.23 19.73
CA GLN A 146 3.28 15.79 19.55
C GLN A 146 3.16 14.26 19.48
N ILE A 147 4.09 13.57 18.79
CA ILE A 147 4.09 12.11 18.77
C ILE A 147 4.29 11.56 20.19
N ARG A 148 5.27 12.07 20.94
CA ARG A 148 5.56 11.64 22.31
C ARG A 148 4.39 11.86 23.27
N ALA A 149 3.62 12.92 23.07
CA ALA A 149 2.51 13.30 23.94
C ALA A 149 1.25 12.43 23.78
N PHE A 150 1.18 11.56 22.77
CA PHE A 150 0.05 10.65 22.60
C PHE A 150 -0.11 9.74 23.83
N ARG A 151 -1.33 9.65 24.37
CA ARG A 151 -1.67 8.80 25.51
C ARG A 151 -2.43 7.57 25.07
N PHE A 152 -2.13 6.44 25.70
CA PHE A 152 -2.85 5.19 25.49
C PHE A 152 -2.79 4.29 26.73
N LEU A 153 -3.69 3.32 26.79
CA LEU A 153 -3.66 2.29 27.82
C LEU A 153 -2.66 1.20 27.44
N LEU A 154 -1.64 1.03 28.26
CA LEU A 154 -0.59 0.03 28.11
C LEU A 154 -0.93 -1.23 28.92
N PRO A 155 -1.25 -2.36 28.26
CA PRO A 155 -1.44 -3.63 28.96
C PRO A 155 -0.10 -4.25 29.39
N PRO A 156 -0.11 -5.26 30.28
CA PRO A 156 1.08 -6.05 30.58
C PRO A 156 1.71 -6.69 29.32
N LEU A 157 3.03 -6.85 29.28
CA LEU A 157 3.77 -7.39 28.13
C LEU A 157 3.20 -8.70 27.55
N SER A 158 2.75 -9.62 28.41
CA SER A 158 2.14 -10.88 27.96
C SER A 158 0.87 -10.65 27.15
N ARG A 159 0.04 -9.67 27.54
CA ARG A 159 -1.15 -9.27 26.79
C ARG A 159 -0.79 -8.51 25.52
N GLN A 160 0.20 -7.61 25.55
CA GLN A 160 0.69 -6.92 24.36
C GLN A 160 1.08 -7.93 23.26
N ARG A 161 1.88 -8.93 23.63
CA ARG A 161 2.31 -10.00 22.72
C ARG A 161 1.14 -10.84 22.21
N ALA A 162 0.17 -11.17 23.06
CA ALA A 162 -1.01 -11.91 22.63
C ALA A 162 -1.86 -11.12 21.62
N ILE A 163 -2.08 -9.83 21.87
CA ILE A 163 -2.78 -8.93 20.93
C ILE A 163 -2.00 -8.84 19.63
N ALA A 164 -0.70 -8.56 19.70
CA ALA A 164 0.16 -8.41 18.54
C ALA A 164 0.22 -9.69 17.69
N HIS A 165 0.23 -10.87 18.33
CA HIS A 165 0.21 -12.15 17.63
C HIS A 165 -1.10 -12.37 16.85
N ILE A 166 -2.25 -12.10 17.46
CA ILE A 166 -3.55 -12.26 16.80
C ILE A 166 -3.68 -11.30 15.61
N LEU A 167 -3.35 -10.02 15.83
CA LEU A 167 -3.41 -9.02 14.76
C LEU A 167 -2.38 -9.31 13.66
N GLY A 168 -1.20 -9.82 14.02
CA GLY A 168 -0.14 -10.22 13.08
C GLY A 168 -0.61 -11.33 12.16
N ALA A 169 -1.22 -12.39 12.72
CA ALA A 169 -1.78 -13.48 11.92
C ALA A 169 -2.87 -13.03 10.94
N LEU A 170 -3.63 -11.98 11.28
CA LEU A 170 -4.61 -11.39 10.37
C LEU A 170 -3.95 -10.60 9.25
N ASP A 171 -2.92 -9.81 9.56
CA ASP A 171 -2.13 -9.09 8.55
C ASP A 171 -1.44 -10.05 7.57
N ASP A 172 -0.85 -11.14 8.08
CA ASP A 172 -0.22 -12.18 7.26
C ASP A 172 -1.23 -12.80 6.28
N LYS A 173 -2.47 -13.03 6.74
CA LYS A 173 -3.54 -13.56 5.89
C LYS A 173 -4.00 -12.55 4.84
N ILE A 174 -4.06 -11.26 5.18
CA ILE A 174 -4.39 -10.20 4.22
C ILE A 174 -3.31 -10.14 3.13
N GLU A 175 -2.04 -10.18 3.51
CA GLU A 175 -0.92 -10.14 2.58
C GLU A 175 -0.89 -11.38 1.67
N LEU A 176 -1.13 -12.57 2.22
CA LEU A 176 -1.25 -13.80 1.44
C LEU A 176 -2.38 -13.70 0.40
N ASN A 177 -3.54 -13.18 0.81
CA ASN A 177 -4.68 -13.00 -0.11
C ASN A 177 -4.37 -11.98 -1.22
N ARG A 178 -3.63 -10.91 -0.93
CA ARG A 178 -3.21 -9.93 -1.94
C ARG A 178 -2.28 -10.56 -2.97
N ARG A 179 -1.26 -11.30 -2.54
CA ARG A 179 -0.34 -12.02 -3.44
C ARG A 179 -1.06 -13.06 -4.31
N MET A 180 -2.04 -13.75 -3.74
CA MET A 180 -2.89 -14.68 -4.49
C MET A 180 -3.69 -13.95 -5.57
N ASN A 181 -4.30 -12.81 -5.25
CA ASN A 181 -5.03 -11.99 -6.23
C ASN A 181 -4.12 -11.48 -7.35
N GLU A 182 -2.92 -10.99 -7.03
CA GLU A 182 -1.93 -10.54 -8.03
C GLU A 182 -1.52 -11.68 -8.97
N THR A 183 -1.32 -12.88 -8.42
CA THR A 183 -1.00 -14.08 -9.20
C THR A 183 -2.16 -14.46 -10.12
N LEU A 184 -3.39 -14.45 -9.61
CA LEU A 184 -4.60 -14.73 -10.41
C LEU A 184 -4.79 -13.72 -11.53
N GLU A 185 -4.55 -12.43 -11.27
CA GLU A 185 -4.62 -11.40 -12.30
C GLU A 185 -3.54 -11.60 -13.38
N ALA A 186 -2.31 -11.91 -12.98
CA ALA A 186 -1.22 -12.20 -13.90
C ALA A 186 -1.53 -13.43 -14.78
N MET A 187 -2.09 -14.50 -14.19
CA MET A 187 -2.54 -15.68 -14.92
C MET A 187 -3.68 -15.35 -15.90
N ALA A 188 -4.69 -14.58 -15.46
CA ALA A 188 -5.80 -14.17 -16.31
C ALA A 188 -5.32 -13.34 -17.51
N ARG A 189 -4.42 -12.39 -17.28
CA ARG A 189 -3.80 -11.57 -18.35
C ARG A 189 -3.00 -12.43 -19.33
N ALA A 190 -2.24 -13.40 -18.83
CA ALA A 190 -1.48 -14.32 -19.67
C ALA A 190 -2.39 -15.19 -20.53
N LEU A 191 -3.45 -15.76 -19.95
CA LEU A 191 -4.46 -16.53 -20.68
C LEU A 191 -5.19 -15.68 -21.71
N PHE A 192 -5.61 -14.45 -21.35
CA PHE A 192 -6.26 -13.55 -22.29
C PHE A 192 -5.38 -13.23 -23.50
N LYS A 193 -4.10 -12.89 -23.25
CA LYS A 193 -3.13 -12.63 -24.32
C LYS A 193 -2.96 -13.87 -25.20
N SER A 194 -2.73 -15.03 -24.61
CA SER A 194 -2.56 -16.29 -25.32
C SER A 194 -3.79 -16.63 -26.19
N TRP A 195 -5.00 -16.48 -25.65
CA TRP A 195 -6.22 -16.93 -26.31
C TRP A 195 -6.77 -15.94 -27.34
N PHE A 196 -6.69 -14.63 -27.06
CA PHE A 196 -7.40 -13.60 -27.81
C PHE A 196 -6.49 -12.62 -28.55
N VAL A 197 -5.18 -12.64 -28.28
CA VAL A 197 -4.20 -11.78 -28.98
C VAL A 197 -3.25 -12.63 -29.82
N ASP A 198 -2.65 -13.66 -29.22
CA ASP A 198 -1.68 -14.53 -29.91
C ASP A 198 -2.37 -15.71 -30.62
N PHE A 199 -3.62 -16.01 -30.23
CA PHE A 199 -4.47 -17.08 -30.73
C PHE A 199 -3.86 -18.49 -30.58
N ASP A 200 -3.08 -18.73 -29.53
CA ASP A 200 -2.37 -20.01 -29.29
C ASP A 200 -3.28 -21.24 -29.36
N PRO A 201 -4.52 -21.25 -28.81
CA PRO A 201 -5.40 -22.41 -28.92
C PRO A 201 -5.79 -22.73 -30.37
N VAL A 202 -6.07 -21.71 -31.17
CA VAL A 202 -6.44 -21.86 -32.59
C VAL A 202 -5.23 -22.34 -33.39
N ARG A 203 -4.04 -21.78 -33.13
CA ARG A 203 -2.77 -22.23 -33.74
C ARG A 203 -2.43 -23.67 -33.37
N ALA A 204 -2.72 -24.09 -32.14
CA ALA A 204 -2.54 -25.47 -31.72
C ALA A 204 -3.45 -26.41 -32.51
N LYS A 205 -4.75 -26.11 -32.56
CA LYS A 205 -5.71 -26.94 -33.30
C LYS A 205 -5.42 -26.98 -34.79
N ALA A 206 -5.04 -25.85 -35.40
CA ALA A 206 -4.63 -25.79 -36.81
C ALA A 206 -3.42 -26.68 -37.13
N ALA A 207 -2.51 -26.85 -36.16
CA ALA A 207 -1.35 -27.74 -36.26
C ALA A 207 -1.66 -29.18 -35.81
N GLY A 208 -2.92 -29.55 -35.58
CA GLY A 208 -3.32 -30.90 -35.18
C GLY A 208 -2.92 -31.28 -33.75
N ARG A 209 -2.59 -30.30 -32.91
CA ARG A 209 -2.15 -30.50 -31.52
C ARG A 209 -3.20 -29.96 -30.54
N ALA A 210 -3.27 -30.55 -29.35
CA ALA A 210 -4.21 -30.11 -28.31
C ALA A 210 -3.77 -28.77 -27.70
N PRO A 211 -4.67 -27.78 -27.52
CA PRO A 211 -4.38 -26.56 -26.77
C PRO A 211 -3.93 -26.86 -25.33
N SER A 212 -2.89 -26.16 -24.87
CA SER A 212 -2.39 -26.27 -23.49
C SER A 212 -3.09 -25.28 -22.56
N GLY A 213 -3.20 -25.62 -21.27
CA GLY A 213 -3.70 -24.70 -20.24
C GLY A 213 -5.22 -24.53 -20.19
N MET A 214 -5.97 -25.48 -20.78
CA MET A 214 -7.43 -25.53 -20.71
C MET A 214 -7.94 -26.97 -20.74
N ASP A 215 -9.16 -27.18 -20.24
CA ASP A 215 -9.84 -28.46 -20.35
C ASP A 215 -10.40 -28.69 -21.77
N ALA A 216 -10.84 -29.93 -22.03
CA ALA A 216 -11.32 -30.34 -23.34
C ALA A 216 -12.60 -29.62 -23.78
N GLU A 217 -13.50 -29.25 -22.86
CA GLU A 217 -14.73 -28.53 -23.21
C GLU A 217 -14.40 -27.08 -23.60
N THR A 218 -13.53 -26.41 -22.86
CA THR A 218 -13.03 -25.08 -23.20
C THR A 218 -12.31 -25.08 -24.56
N ALA A 219 -11.51 -26.11 -24.85
CA ALA A 219 -10.80 -26.24 -26.13
C ALA A 219 -11.73 -26.41 -27.35
N LYS A 220 -12.95 -26.92 -27.14
CA LYS A 220 -13.96 -27.02 -28.21
C LYS A 220 -14.51 -25.67 -28.64
N LEU A 221 -14.49 -24.66 -27.77
CA LEU A 221 -14.99 -23.31 -28.05
C LEU A 221 -14.14 -22.55 -29.07
N PHE A 222 -12.87 -22.93 -29.24
CA PHE A 222 -11.97 -22.30 -30.20
C PHE A 222 -12.04 -22.97 -31.58
N PRO A 223 -12.01 -22.21 -32.68
CA PRO A 223 -11.89 -22.79 -34.03
C PRO A 223 -10.51 -23.44 -34.24
N SER A 224 -10.37 -24.20 -35.32
CA SER A 224 -9.12 -24.87 -35.70
C SER A 224 -8.43 -24.27 -36.92
N GLU A 225 -8.89 -23.11 -37.40
CA GLU A 225 -8.44 -22.52 -38.66
C GLU A 225 -8.41 -20.99 -38.57
N PHE A 226 -7.59 -20.38 -39.42
CA PHE A 226 -7.49 -18.93 -39.58
C PHE A 226 -8.06 -18.48 -40.94
N VAL A 227 -8.48 -17.23 -41.01
CA VAL A 227 -8.90 -16.53 -42.24
C VAL A 227 -8.22 -15.16 -42.31
N GLN A 228 -8.01 -14.64 -43.52
CA GLN A 228 -7.45 -13.31 -43.73
C GLN A 228 -8.51 -12.23 -43.45
N SER A 229 -8.08 -11.13 -42.82
CA SER A 229 -8.90 -9.94 -42.57
C SER A 229 -8.06 -8.67 -42.73
N ASP A 230 -8.72 -7.51 -42.70
CA ASP A 230 -8.07 -6.20 -42.79
C ASP A 230 -7.07 -5.93 -41.64
N MET A 231 -7.15 -6.68 -40.54
CA MET A 231 -6.22 -6.59 -39.39
C MET A 231 -5.26 -7.80 -39.32
N GLY A 232 -5.08 -8.53 -40.41
CA GLY A 232 -4.27 -9.74 -40.49
C GLY A 232 -5.06 -11.02 -40.27
N GLU A 233 -4.37 -12.10 -39.93
CA GLU A 233 -5.00 -13.40 -39.68
C GLU A 233 -5.83 -13.40 -38.41
N ILE A 234 -7.10 -13.78 -38.54
CA ILE A 234 -8.02 -13.96 -37.42
C ILE A 234 -8.60 -15.38 -37.41
N PRO A 235 -9.05 -15.89 -36.25
CA PRO A 235 -9.69 -17.19 -36.18
C PRO A 235 -10.96 -17.27 -37.05
N ARG A 236 -11.19 -18.42 -37.70
CA ARG A 236 -12.41 -18.64 -38.51
C ARG A 236 -13.67 -18.41 -37.66
N GLY A 237 -14.61 -17.63 -38.20
CA GLY A 237 -15.88 -17.29 -37.53
C GLY A 237 -15.82 -15.99 -36.72
N TRP A 238 -14.65 -15.39 -36.55
CA TRP A 238 -14.50 -14.08 -35.94
C TRP A 238 -14.61 -12.99 -37.01
N ARG A 239 -15.02 -11.78 -36.61
CA ARG A 239 -15.15 -10.63 -37.52
C ARG A 239 -14.50 -9.38 -36.92
N VAL A 240 -13.87 -8.59 -37.78
CA VAL A 240 -13.42 -7.23 -37.43
C VAL A 240 -14.59 -6.27 -37.65
N GLY A 241 -14.79 -5.33 -36.73
CA GLY A 241 -15.82 -4.31 -36.84
C GLY A 241 -15.61 -3.21 -35.81
N THR A 242 -16.32 -2.10 -35.98
CA THR A 242 -16.30 -1.00 -35.01
C THR A 242 -17.19 -1.33 -33.80
N VAL A 243 -16.86 -0.79 -32.63
CA VAL A 243 -17.62 -1.08 -31.38
C VAL A 243 -19.13 -0.83 -31.55
N GLY A 244 -19.52 0.23 -32.27
CA GLY A 244 -20.94 0.57 -32.51
C GLY A 244 -21.73 -0.46 -33.34
N GLU A 245 -21.07 -1.38 -34.03
CA GLU A 245 -21.73 -2.50 -34.72
C GLU A 245 -22.14 -3.63 -33.79
N PHE A 246 -21.59 -3.68 -32.57
CA PHE A 246 -21.79 -4.77 -31.62
C PHE A 246 -22.53 -4.34 -30.35
N VAL A 247 -22.61 -3.03 -30.07
CA VAL A 247 -23.19 -2.51 -28.83
C VAL A 247 -24.14 -1.34 -29.10
N GLU A 248 -25.21 -1.27 -28.32
CA GLU A 248 -26.07 -0.09 -28.27
C GLU A 248 -25.62 0.82 -27.12
N LEU A 249 -25.32 2.09 -27.43
CA LEU A 249 -24.85 3.05 -26.44
C LEU A 249 -26.03 3.70 -25.69
N GLN A 250 -26.26 3.31 -24.44
CA GLN A 250 -27.18 4.04 -23.56
C GLN A 250 -26.47 5.21 -22.87
N ARG A 251 -26.96 6.44 -23.10
CA ARG A 251 -26.48 7.64 -22.40
C ARG A 251 -27.34 7.92 -21.17
N GLY A 252 -26.72 7.99 -20.00
CA GLY A 252 -27.39 8.42 -18.78
C GLY A 252 -27.77 9.90 -18.85
N ALA A 253 -29.03 10.24 -18.59
CA ALA A 253 -29.47 11.61 -18.45
C ALA A 253 -29.26 12.10 -17.01
N ILE A 254 -28.47 13.15 -16.82
CA ILE A 254 -28.43 13.88 -15.54
C ILE A 254 -29.73 14.68 -15.45
N ARG A 255 -30.64 14.29 -14.57
CA ARG A 255 -31.79 15.14 -14.22
C ARG A 255 -31.23 16.36 -13.47
N GLN A 256 -31.31 17.55 -14.07
CA GLN A 256 -31.13 18.78 -13.30
C GLN A 256 -32.21 18.80 -12.21
N ALA A 257 -31.80 18.91 -10.95
CA ALA A 257 -32.72 19.14 -9.84
C ALA A 257 -33.49 20.44 -10.14
N SER A 258 -34.78 20.31 -10.43
CA SER A 258 -35.68 21.45 -10.44
C SER A 258 -35.68 22.05 -9.04
N SER A 259 -35.36 23.34 -8.94
CA SER A 259 -35.47 24.06 -7.67
C SER A 259 -36.92 23.99 -7.23
N ALA A 260 -37.16 23.31 -6.11
CA ALA A 260 -38.38 23.51 -5.36
C ALA A 260 -38.35 24.96 -4.86
N LYS A 261 -39.03 25.87 -5.56
CA LYS A 261 -39.47 27.13 -4.99
C LYS A 261 -40.43 26.76 -3.86
N GLY A 262 -39.92 26.76 -2.63
CA GLY A 262 -40.76 26.78 -1.44
C GLY A 262 -41.60 28.05 -1.47
N SER A 263 -42.90 27.88 -1.65
CA SER A 263 -43.90 28.85 -1.18
C SER A 263 -44.49 28.26 0.09
N ASP A 264 -43.96 28.65 1.24
CA ASP A 264 -44.66 28.52 2.52
C ASP A 264 -45.76 29.59 2.56
N PRO A 265 -47.05 29.24 2.68
CA PRO A 265 -48.03 30.15 3.22
C PRO A 265 -48.00 30.05 4.75
N VAL A 266 -47.49 31.10 5.38
CA VAL A 266 -47.82 31.44 6.76
C VAL A 266 -49.34 31.58 6.84
N GLN A 267 -50.02 30.68 7.55
CA GLN A 267 -51.33 30.97 8.12
C GLN A 267 -51.21 31.04 9.63
N SER A 268 -51.32 32.28 10.11
CA SER A 268 -51.69 32.64 11.47
C SER A 268 -53.06 32.07 11.81
N PHE A 269 -53.17 31.32 12.90
CA PHE A 269 -54.08 31.53 14.04
C PHE A 269 -53.52 30.80 15.26
#